data_AF-A0AAD6X115-F1
#
_entry.id   AF-A0AAD6X115-F1
#
_cell.length_a   1.000
_cell.length_b   1.000
_cell.length_c   1.000
_cell.angle_alpha   90.00
_cell.angle_beta   90.00
_cell.angle_gamma   90.00
#
_symmetry.space_group_name_H-M   'P 1'
#
loop_
_entity.id
_entity.type
_entity.pdbx_description
1 polymer ?
#
loop_
_entity_poly.entity_id
_entity_poly.type
_entity_poly.pdbx_seq_one_letter_code
_entity_poly.pdbx_strand_id
1 'polypeptide(L)'
;MDGGQKTRAVIFKAIRDSEAERPKYSDIPALCATPQCGRQNPELRCLDCFQAQFICPGCMFTTHQHNPLHQIEWWDNKQFSKTSLQSIGMRIQLGHNGGTCPKPIEHENFRIIDGATVHKVSLDYCGCPGAPSRGAQLLAARLYPQHRDPPQIAVAFQMAYARDSSGTAGSTIARHLQRLT
;
A
#
# COMPACT_ATOMS: atom_id res chain seq x y z
N MET A 1 23.65 -25.99 -18.05
CA MET A 1 22.43 -25.50 -17.37
C MET A 1 22.75 -24.12 -16.77
N ASP A 2 22.69 -23.04 -17.56
CA ASP A 2 23.02 -21.65 -17.12
C ASP A 2 22.16 -20.59 -17.87
N GLY A 3 21.03 -21.01 -18.46
CA GLY A 3 20.17 -20.14 -19.28
C GLY A 3 19.06 -19.42 -18.51
N GLY A 4 18.75 -19.84 -17.27
CA GLY A 4 17.58 -19.36 -16.52
C GLY A 4 17.81 -18.11 -15.67
N GLN A 5 19.03 -17.90 -15.15
CA GLN A 5 19.35 -16.76 -14.29
C GLN A 5 19.63 -15.47 -15.08
N LYS A 6 20.28 -15.58 -16.24
CA LYS A 6 20.59 -14.44 -17.12
C LYS A 6 19.30 -13.80 -17.69
N THR A 7 18.30 -14.60 -18.02
CA THR A 7 17.03 -14.14 -18.61
C THR A 7 16.18 -13.32 -17.64
N ARG A 8 16.16 -13.66 -16.33
CA ARG A 8 15.42 -12.87 -15.31
C ARG A 8 16.04 -11.49 -15.08
N ALA A 9 17.37 -11.41 -15.01
CA ALA A 9 18.07 -10.14 -14.80
C ALA A 9 17.88 -9.15 -15.96
N VAL A 10 17.82 -9.66 -17.20
CA VAL A 10 17.54 -8.87 -18.41
C VAL A 10 16.10 -8.34 -18.41
N ILE A 11 15.12 -9.17 -18.02
CA ILE A 11 13.70 -8.74 -17.91
C ILE A 11 13.55 -7.65 -16.84
N PHE A 12 14.13 -7.82 -15.65
CA PHE A 12 14.04 -6.79 -14.60
C PHE A 12 14.73 -5.48 -14.99
N LYS A 13 15.83 -5.55 -15.76
CA LYS A 13 16.49 -4.36 -16.30
C LYS A 13 15.62 -3.67 -17.36
N ALA A 14 15.03 -4.43 -18.30
CA ALA A 14 14.12 -3.88 -19.30
C ALA A 14 12.85 -3.25 -18.69
N ILE A 15 12.29 -3.86 -17.62
CA ILE A 15 11.17 -3.26 -16.87
C ILE A 15 11.60 -1.94 -16.22
N ARG A 16 12.77 -1.91 -15.57
CA ARG A 16 13.30 -0.71 -14.92
C ARG A 16 13.69 0.39 -15.91
N ASP A 17 14.13 0.01 -17.11
CA ASP A 17 14.42 0.94 -18.20
C ASP A 17 13.11 1.41 -18.88
N SER A 18 12.02 0.63 -18.83
CA SER A 18 10.67 1.06 -19.26
C SER A 18 9.95 1.98 -18.27
N GLU A 19 10.33 1.98 -16.99
CA GLU A 19 9.91 3.00 -16.01
C GLU A 19 10.41 4.41 -16.39
N ALA A 20 11.40 4.51 -17.30
CA ALA A 20 11.91 5.78 -17.81
C ALA A 20 10.99 6.43 -18.86
N GLU A 21 10.03 5.71 -19.45
CA GLU A 21 8.95 6.30 -20.24
C GLU A 21 7.80 6.73 -19.31
N ARG A 22 8.04 7.82 -18.56
CA ARG A 22 6.96 8.46 -17.81
C ARG A 22 5.93 9.02 -18.81
N PRO A 23 4.62 8.76 -18.61
CA PRO A 23 3.57 9.37 -19.40
C PRO A 23 3.74 10.89 -19.39
N LYS A 24 3.68 11.51 -20.57
CA LYS A 24 3.57 12.96 -20.68
C LYS A 24 2.13 13.35 -20.33
N TYR A 25 1.91 14.63 -20.01
CA TYR A 25 0.56 15.12 -19.69
C TYR A 25 -0.47 14.78 -20.78
N SER A 26 -0.06 14.81 -22.05
CA SER A 26 -0.90 14.43 -23.20
C SER A 26 -1.45 13.01 -23.16
N ASP A 27 -0.80 12.12 -22.39
CA ASP A 27 -1.12 10.71 -22.30
C ASP A 27 -2.10 10.44 -21.14
N ILE A 28 -2.39 11.47 -20.32
CA ILE A 28 -3.37 11.41 -19.25
C ILE A 28 -4.76 11.66 -19.86
N PRO A 29 -5.72 10.73 -19.66
CA PRO A 29 -7.09 10.92 -20.11
C PRO A 29 -7.70 12.21 -19.55
N ALA A 30 -8.50 12.90 -20.36
CA ALA A 30 -9.21 14.11 -19.89
C ALA A 30 -10.23 13.82 -18.77
N LEU A 31 -10.71 12.57 -18.67
CA LEU A 31 -11.70 12.13 -17.70
C LEU A 31 -11.18 10.98 -16.84
N CYS A 32 -11.61 10.96 -15.58
CA CYS A 32 -11.43 9.84 -14.67
C CYS A 32 -11.91 8.54 -15.33
N ALA A 33 -11.05 7.52 -15.36
CA ALA A 33 -11.35 6.26 -16.02
C ALA A 33 -12.40 5.41 -15.29
N THR A 34 -12.73 5.74 -14.03
CA THR A 34 -13.77 5.03 -13.29
C THR A 34 -15.13 5.27 -13.96
N PRO A 35 -15.88 4.20 -14.28
CA PRO A 35 -17.21 4.31 -14.84
C PRO A 35 -18.11 5.25 -14.02
N GLN A 36 -18.92 6.06 -14.72
CA GLN A 36 -19.87 7.02 -14.14
C GLN A 36 -19.28 8.14 -13.26
N CYS A 37 -17.95 8.24 -13.09
CA CYS A 37 -17.35 9.33 -12.30
C CYS A 37 -17.45 10.69 -12.99
N GLY A 38 -17.05 10.76 -14.27
CA GLY A 38 -17.12 11.98 -15.09
C GLY A 38 -16.22 13.14 -14.65
N ARG A 39 -15.43 13.00 -13.58
CA ARG A 39 -14.48 14.06 -13.17
C ARG A 39 -13.40 14.25 -14.22
N GLN A 40 -13.05 15.51 -14.47
CA GLN A 40 -11.99 15.87 -15.39
C GLN A 40 -10.62 15.80 -14.71
N ASN A 41 -9.57 15.70 -15.52
CA ASN A 41 -8.16 15.78 -15.11
C ASN A 41 -7.83 14.85 -13.94
N PRO A 42 -7.95 13.52 -14.10
CA PRO A 42 -7.50 12.57 -13.09
C PRO A 42 -5.99 12.68 -12.86
N GLU A 43 -5.59 12.87 -11.61
CA GLU A 43 -4.19 13.15 -11.23
C GLU A 43 -3.47 11.94 -10.63
N LEU A 44 -4.18 10.82 -10.40
CA LEU A 44 -3.63 9.68 -9.67
C LEU A 44 -3.61 8.41 -10.51
N ARG A 45 -2.53 7.64 -10.37
CA ARG A 45 -2.44 6.26 -10.83
C ARG A 45 -1.89 5.37 -9.73
N CYS A 46 -2.26 4.10 -9.76
CA CYS A 46 -1.68 3.07 -8.90
C CYS A 46 -0.51 2.38 -9.60
N LEU A 47 0.53 2.00 -8.88
CA LEU A 47 1.67 1.26 -9.42
C LEU A 47 1.52 -0.25 -9.29
N ASP A 48 0.74 -0.71 -8.30
CA ASP A 48 0.55 -2.14 -8.04
C ASP A 48 -0.68 -2.76 -8.75
N CYS A 49 -1.64 -1.94 -9.17
CA CYS A 49 -2.79 -2.40 -9.93
C CYS A 49 -2.38 -2.84 -11.34
N PHE A 50 -2.87 -4.01 -11.76
CA PHE A 50 -2.71 -4.47 -13.13
C PHE A 50 -3.41 -3.51 -14.10
N GLN A 51 -2.69 -3.06 -15.14
CA GLN A 51 -3.20 -2.09 -16.12
C GLN A 51 -3.79 -0.84 -15.47
N ALA A 52 -3.06 -0.25 -14.52
CA ALA A 52 -3.53 0.91 -13.77
C ALA A 52 -3.95 2.08 -14.69
N GLN A 53 -5.13 2.61 -14.40
CA GLN A 53 -5.71 3.76 -15.10
C GLN A 53 -5.56 5.04 -14.27
N PHE A 54 -5.70 6.18 -14.93
CA PHE A 54 -5.78 7.48 -14.27
C PHE A 54 -7.18 7.72 -13.71
N ILE A 55 -7.24 7.97 -12.40
CA ILE A 55 -8.49 8.21 -11.70
C ILE A 55 -8.38 9.38 -10.73
N CYS A 56 -9.52 9.95 -10.34
CA CYS A 56 -9.55 11.03 -9.35
C CYS A 56 -9.30 10.51 -7.92
N PRO A 57 -8.98 11.40 -6.95
CA PRO A 57 -8.78 10.99 -5.54
C PRO A 57 -9.95 10.20 -4.93
N GLY A 58 -11.20 10.57 -5.21
CA GLY A 58 -12.36 9.84 -4.68
C GLY A 58 -12.51 8.42 -5.24
N CYS A 59 -12.23 8.25 -6.53
CA CYS A 59 -12.22 6.93 -7.15
C CYS A 59 -11.01 6.10 -6.69
N MET A 60 -9.84 6.73 -6.50
CA MET A 60 -8.66 6.10 -5.93
C MET A 60 -8.97 5.56 -4.53
N PHE A 61 -9.62 6.36 -3.69
CA PHE A 61 -10.09 5.93 -2.38
C PHE A 61 -11.01 4.69 -2.47
N THR A 62 -12.05 4.76 -3.30
CA THR A 62 -13.08 3.71 -3.35
C THR A 62 -12.54 2.39 -3.90
N THR A 63 -11.72 2.46 -4.96
CA THR A 63 -11.16 1.27 -5.63
C THR A 63 -10.09 0.57 -4.80
N HIS A 64 -9.42 1.27 -3.89
CA HIS A 64 -8.32 0.75 -3.08
C HIS A 64 -8.68 0.49 -1.61
N GLN A 65 -9.97 0.62 -1.22
CA GLN A 65 -10.40 0.40 0.16
C GLN A 65 -10.01 -0.99 0.73
N HIS A 66 -9.87 -2.00 -0.14
CA HIS A 66 -9.45 -3.36 0.23
C HIS A 66 -8.00 -3.68 -0.11
N ASN A 67 -7.28 -2.73 -0.74
CA ASN A 67 -5.86 -2.84 -1.06
C ASN A 67 -5.11 -1.58 -0.57
N PRO A 68 -5.16 -1.26 0.74
CA PRO A 68 -4.68 0.02 1.27
C PRO A 68 -3.15 0.15 1.31
N LEU A 69 -2.43 -0.90 0.91
CA LEU A 69 -0.96 -0.91 0.82
C LEU A 69 -0.46 -0.69 -0.60
N HIS A 70 -1.34 -0.49 -1.58
CA HIS A 70 -0.88 -0.14 -2.92
C HIS A 70 -0.17 1.23 -2.94
N GLN A 71 0.93 1.30 -3.69
CA GLN A 71 1.68 2.50 -4.00
C GLN A 71 0.99 3.26 -5.12
N ILE A 72 0.89 4.57 -4.94
CA ILE A 72 0.25 5.46 -5.89
C ILE A 72 1.18 6.64 -6.21
N GLU A 73 0.99 7.23 -7.37
CA GLU A 73 1.69 8.45 -7.78
C GLU A 73 0.68 9.55 -8.12
N TRP A 74 1.09 10.79 -7.83
CA TRP A 74 0.39 12.00 -8.18
C TRP A 74 1.07 12.69 -9.35
N TRP A 75 0.28 13.08 -10.34
CA TRP A 75 0.68 13.94 -11.44
C TRP A 75 0.43 15.41 -11.12
N ASP A 76 1.50 16.20 -10.98
CA ASP A 76 1.43 17.63 -10.61
C ASP A 76 1.41 18.59 -11.82
N ASN A 77 1.00 18.09 -12.99
CA ASN A 77 1.12 18.77 -14.29
C ASN A 77 2.54 18.91 -14.86
N LYS A 78 3.56 18.36 -14.17
CA LYS A 78 4.95 18.37 -14.64
C LYS A 78 5.61 17.00 -14.53
N GLN A 79 5.42 16.32 -13.41
CA GLN A 79 6.06 15.06 -13.10
C GLN A 79 5.19 14.19 -12.18
N PHE A 80 5.45 12.89 -12.21
CA PHE A 80 4.97 11.97 -11.19
C PHE A 80 5.80 12.11 -9.91
N SER A 81 5.08 12.27 -8.81
CA SER A 81 5.62 12.21 -7.45
C SER A 81 4.97 11.06 -6.69
N LYS A 82 5.77 10.37 -5.87
CA LYS A 82 5.24 9.35 -4.97
C LYS A 82 4.29 9.99 -3.98
N THR A 83 3.14 9.37 -3.79
CA THR A 83 2.16 9.77 -2.77
C THR A 83 1.63 8.52 -2.07
N SER A 84 0.73 8.66 -1.09
CA SER A 84 0.17 7.52 -0.36
C SER A 84 -1.34 7.61 -0.31
N LEU A 85 -2.01 6.48 -0.12
CA LEU A 85 -3.45 6.48 0.10
C LEU A 85 -3.82 7.30 1.34
N GLN A 86 -2.96 7.34 2.35
CA GLN A 86 -3.11 8.21 3.52
C GLN A 86 -3.16 9.70 3.15
N SER A 87 -2.30 10.18 2.24
CA SER A 87 -2.23 11.62 1.90
C SER A 87 -3.50 12.12 1.20
N ILE A 88 -4.26 11.22 0.56
CA ILE A 88 -5.57 11.52 -0.03
C ILE A 88 -6.74 11.22 0.93
N GLY A 89 -6.45 10.97 2.22
CA GLY A 89 -7.45 10.80 3.27
C GLY A 89 -7.89 9.35 3.54
N MET A 90 -7.24 8.34 2.95
CA MET A 90 -7.58 6.95 3.24
C MET A 90 -7.18 6.53 4.64
N ARG A 91 -8.10 5.84 5.32
CA ARG A 91 -7.90 5.22 6.62
C ARG A 91 -8.20 3.73 6.54
N ILE A 92 -7.39 2.91 7.19
CA ILE A 92 -7.64 1.47 7.31
C ILE A 92 -8.59 1.24 8.48
N GLN A 93 -9.80 0.77 8.21
CA GLN A 93 -10.76 0.38 9.24
C GLN A 93 -10.48 -1.06 9.71
N LEU A 94 -10.23 -1.24 11.00
CA LEU A 94 -10.12 -2.55 11.61
C LEU A 94 -11.43 -2.99 12.27
N GLY A 95 -11.67 -4.30 12.24
CA GLY A 95 -12.95 -4.88 12.66
C GLY A 95 -14.03 -4.72 11.59
N HIS A 96 -15.27 -5.08 11.93
CA HIS A 96 -16.43 -4.99 11.03
C HIS A 96 -16.23 -5.54 9.61
N ASN A 97 -15.33 -6.54 9.43
CA ASN A 97 -14.94 -7.09 8.13
C ASN A 97 -14.50 -6.01 7.11
N GLY A 98 -13.87 -4.92 7.58
CA GLY A 98 -13.45 -3.79 6.75
C GLY A 98 -14.54 -2.74 6.51
N GLY A 99 -15.73 -2.90 7.10
CA GLY A 99 -16.78 -1.88 7.10
C GLY A 99 -16.48 -0.73 8.08
N THR A 100 -17.29 0.33 7.98
CA THR A 100 -17.18 1.50 8.86
C THR A 100 -17.54 1.14 10.31
N CYS A 101 -16.64 1.40 11.24
CA CYS A 101 -16.92 1.27 12.67
C CYS A 101 -17.76 2.47 13.16
N PRO A 102 -18.83 2.28 13.95
CA PRO A 102 -19.57 3.39 14.55
C PRO A 102 -18.84 4.03 15.75
N LYS A 103 -17.79 3.39 16.28
CA LYS A 103 -16.96 3.88 17.39
C LYS A 103 -15.47 3.65 17.09
N PRO A 104 -14.91 4.30 16.06
CA PRO A 104 -13.51 4.14 15.72
C PRO A 104 -12.62 4.78 16.79
N ILE A 105 -11.47 4.16 17.04
CA ILE A 105 -10.37 4.73 17.81
C ILE A 105 -9.25 4.99 16.81
N GLU A 106 -9.07 6.27 16.48
CA GLU A 106 -8.13 6.73 15.46
C GLU A 106 -6.68 6.55 15.90
N HIS A 107 -5.82 6.16 14.95
CA HIS A 107 -4.39 6.08 15.11
C HIS A 107 -3.68 6.63 13.86
N GLU A 108 -2.98 7.73 14.04
CA GLU A 108 -2.20 8.36 12.97
C GLU A 108 -0.79 7.78 12.85
N ASN A 109 -0.17 7.96 11.69
CA ASN A 109 1.25 7.65 11.45
C ASN A 109 1.65 6.20 11.75
N PHE A 110 0.72 5.24 11.66
CA PHE A 110 1.01 3.83 11.82
C PHE A 110 1.86 3.34 10.65
N ARG A 111 2.81 2.43 10.90
CA ARG A 111 3.72 1.91 9.87
C ARG A 111 3.42 0.46 9.56
N ILE A 112 3.19 0.15 8.29
CA ILE A 112 3.05 -1.22 7.80
C ILE A 112 4.25 -1.54 6.91
N ILE A 113 4.97 -2.61 7.26
CA ILE A 113 6.07 -3.14 6.46
C ILE A 113 5.48 -4.14 5.47
N ASP A 114 5.58 -3.85 4.18
CA ASP A 114 5.20 -4.73 3.09
C ASP A 114 6.38 -4.90 2.12
N GLY A 115 7.07 -6.02 2.27
CA GLY A 115 8.29 -6.36 1.57
C GLY A 115 9.43 -5.41 1.86
N ALA A 116 9.84 -4.69 0.81
CA ALA A 116 10.87 -3.66 0.91
C ALA A 116 10.27 -2.26 1.18
N THR A 117 8.95 -2.14 1.19
CA THR A 117 8.23 -0.87 1.33
C THR A 117 7.73 -0.69 2.76
N VAL A 118 7.80 0.54 3.25
CA VAL A 118 7.17 0.95 4.52
C VAL A 118 6.05 1.93 4.18
N HIS A 119 4.83 1.51 4.46
CA HIS A 119 3.64 2.32 4.26
C HIS A 119 3.35 3.10 5.53
N LYS A 120 3.27 4.42 5.42
CA LYS A 120 2.70 5.27 6.45
C LYS A 120 1.19 5.35 6.21
N VAL A 121 0.41 4.94 7.20
CA VAL A 121 -1.05 4.84 7.11
C VAL A 121 -1.72 5.48 8.32
N SER A 122 -2.96 5.89 8.12
CA SER A 122 -3.89 6.16 9.21
C SER A 122 -4.77 4.93 9.39
N LEU A 123 -5.00 4.53 10.63
CA LEU A 123 -5.67 3.29 10.98
C LEU A 123 -6.67 3.54 12.09
N ASP A 124 -7.84 2.93 12.00
CA ASP A 124 -8.91 3.05 12.97
C ASP A 124 -9.18 1.69 13.60
N TYR A 125 -8.97 1.59 14.90
CA TYR A 125 -9.37 0.41 15.66
C TYR A 125 -10.87 0.44 15.93
N CYS A 126 -11.52 -0.72 15.94
CA CYS A 126 -12.87 -0.86 16.46
C CYS A 126 -12.86 -0.65 17.99
N GLY A 127 -13.57 0.35 18.47
CA GLY A 127 -13.79 0.66 19.89
C GLY A 127 -15.19 0.30 20.39
N CYS A 128 -15.94 -0.52 19.66
CA CYS A 128 -17.26 -0.97 20.11
C CYS A 128 -17.16 -1.83 21.39
N PRO A 129 -18.21 -1.87 22.24
CA PRO A 129 -18.27 -2.82 23.34
C PRO A 129 -18.07 -4.26 22.84
N GLY A 130 -17.16 -5.00 23.47
CA GLY A 130 -16.79 -6.36 23.06
C GLY A 130 -15.80 -6.43 21.89
N ALA A 131 -15.24 -5.31 21.42
CA ALA A 131 -14.20 -5.33 20.40
C ALA A 131 -12.98 -6.14 20.89
N PRO A 132 -12.34 -6.93 20.00
CA PRO A 132 -11.09 -7.61 20.34
C PRO A 132 -9.97 -6.64 20.70
N SER A 133 -8.89 -7.14 21.30
CA SER A 133 -7.68 -6.34 21.55
C SER A 133 -7.10 -5.76 20.25
N ARG A 134 -6.39 -4.64 20.33
CA ARG A 134 -5.73 -4.00 19.17
C ARG A 134 -4.88 -4.99 18.35
N GLY A 135 -4.11 -5.83 19.04
CA GLY A 135 -3.31 -6.88 18.41
C GLY A 135 -4.17 -7.90 17.67
N ALA A 136 -5.27 -8.36 18.27
CA ALA A 136 -6.19 -9.30 17.62
C ALA A 136 -6.88 -8.68 16.39
N GLN A 137 -7.24 -7.39 16.44
CA GLN A 137 -7.80 -6.67 15.30
C GLN A 137 -6.80 -6.55 14.14
N LEU A 138 -5.53 -6.26 14.42
CA LEU A 138 -4.46 -6.26 13.41
C LEU A 138 -4.28 -7.65 12.79
N LEU A 139 -4.24 -8.70 13.61
CA LEU A 139 -4.09 -10.08 13.13
C LEU A 139 -5.27 -10.50 12.25
N ALA A 140 -6.50 -10.12 12.60
CA ALA A 140 -7.68 -10.35 11.78
C ALA A 140 -7.59 -9.63 10.42
N ALA A 141 -6.96 -8.47 10.38
CA ALA A 141 -6.64 -7.73 9.16
C ALA A 141 -5.34 -8.20 8.47
N ARG A 142 -4.78 -9.37 8.85
CA ARG A 142 -3.55 -9.92 8.27
C ARG A 142 -2.32 -9.03 8.46
N LEU A 143 -2.24 -8.37 9.61
CA LEU A 143 -1.11 -7.53 10.03
C LEU A 143 -0.49 -8.08 11.33
N TYR A 144 0.79 -8.41 11.30
CA TYR A 144 1.52 -8.93 12.46
C TYR A 144 2.17 -7.79 13.26
N PRO A 145 1.66 -7.45 14.46
CA PRO A 145 2.22 -6.37 15.28
C PRO A 145 3.66 -6.69 15.72
N GLN A 146 4.56 -5.71 15.67
CA GLN A 146 5.99 -5.89 16.01
C GLN A 146 6.38 -5.43 17.42
N HIS A 147 5.57 -4.60 18.09
CA HIS A 147 5.83 -4.05 19.43
C HIS A 147 4.60 -4.11 20.35
N ARG A 148 4.80 -3.90 21.67
CA ARG A 148 3.74 -3.95 22.69
C ARG A 148 2.94 -2.64 22.79
N ASP A 149 1.71 -2.81 23.28
CA ASP A 149 0.53 -1.93 23.27
C ASP A 149 0.72 -0.43 23.61
N PRO A 150 0.23 0.52 22.76
CA PRO A 150 -0.32 0.29 21.43
C PRO A 150 0.76 -0.06 20.41
N PRO A 151 0.51 -1.04 19.52
CA PRO A 151 1.41 -1.29 18.42
C PRO A 151 1.49 -0.06 17.51
N GLN A 152 2.70 0.30 17.09
CA GLN A 152 2.94 1.40 16.13
C GLN A 152 3.38 0.88 14.75
N ILE A 153 3.77 -0.40 14.69
CA ILE A 153 4.32 -1.06 13.51
C ILE A 153 3.70 -2.45 13.39
N ALA A 154 3.31 -2.81 12.17
CA ALA A 154 2.98 -4.18 11.81
C ALA A 154 3.67 -4.61 10.51
N VAL A 155 3.76 -5.92 10.29
CA VAL A 155 4.25 -6.53 9.05
C VAL A 155 3.06 -7.16 8.33
N ALA A 156 2.92 -6.89 7.03
CA ALA A 156 1.87 -7.50 6.20
C ALA A 156 2.06 -9.02 6.09
N PHE A 157 0.96 -9.77 6.13
CA PHE A 157 0.98 -11.24 6.23
C PHE A 157 1.73 -11.94 5.10
N GLN A 158 1.61 -11.47 3.85
CA GLN A 158 2.31 -12.07 2.70
C GLN A 158 3.82 -12.19 2.94
N MET A 159 4.40 -11.27 3.70
CA MET A 159 5.81 -11.31 4.07
C MET A 159 6.10 -12.13 5.31
N ALA A 160 5.20 -12.14 6.31
CA ALA A 160 5.39 -12.95 7.50
C ALA A 160 5.44 -14.45 7.16
N TYR A 161 4.55 -14.92 6.28
CA TYR A 161 4.52 -16.33 5.86
C TYR A 161 5.76 -16.72 5.02
N ALA A 162 6.26 -15.81 4.18
CA ALA A 162 7.47 -16.06 3.41
C ALA A 162 8.69 -16.35 4.31
N ARG A 163 8.77 -15.72 5.50
CA ARG A 163 9.85 -15.98 6.49
C ARG A 163 9.84 -17.41 7.01
N ASP A 164 8.67 -18.04 7.11
CA ASP A 164 8.55 -19.40 7.65
C ASP A 164 8.90 -20.46 6.59
N SER A 165 8.70 -20.16 5.31
CA SER A 165 8.96 -21.09 4.20
C SER A 165 10.36 -21.00 3.57
N SER A 166 11.12 -19.93 3.79
CA SER A 166 12.48 -19.78 3.27
C SER A 166 13.48 -19.50 4.39
N GLY A 167 14.15 -20.55 4.89
CA GLY A 167 15.22 -20.45 5.89
C GLY A 167 16.47 -19.65 5.49
N THR A 168 16.41 -18.78 4.47
CA THR A 168 17.55 -18.01 3.94
C THR A 168 17.12 -16.67 3.34
N ALA A 169 16.79 -15.67 4.18
CA ALA A 169 16.89 -14.24 3.81
C ALA A 169 16.85 -13.29 5.02
N GLY A 170 17.75 -13.48 5.99
CA GLY A 170 17.85 -12.63 7.19
C GLY A 170 18.42 -11.22 6.99
N SER A 171 18.70 -10.75 5.77
CA SER A 171 19.54 -9.56 5.54
C SER A 171 18.81 -8.25 5.19
N THR A 172 17.54 -8.28 4.77
CA THR A 172 16.83 -7.06 4.32
C THR A 172 15.99 -6.42 5.43
N ILE A 173 15.31 -7.22 6.25
CA ILE A 173 14.42 -6.73 7.33
C ILE A 173 15.24 -6.21 8.53
N ALA A 174 16.34 -6.89 8.90
CA ALA A 174 17.22 -6.44 9.98
C ALA A 174 17.79 -5.04 9.69
N ARG A 175 18.15 -4.77 8.42
CA ARG A 175 18.69 -3.48 8.00
C ARG A 175 17.66 -2.36 7.99
N HIS A 176 16.37 -2.68 7.81
CA HIS A 176 15.29 -1.69 7.81
C HIS A 176 14.77 -1.40 9.23
N LEU A 177 14.70 -2.41 10.10
CA LEU A 177 14.37 -2.23 11.52
C LEU A 177 15.43 -1.42 12.27
N GLN A 178 16.72 -1.59 11.94
CA GLN A 178 17.83 -0.82 12.52
C GLN A 178 17.82 0.69 12.18
N ARG A 179 17.00 1.13 11.22
CA ARG A 179 16.85 2.56 10.86
C ARG A 179 15.60 3.20 11.48
N LEU A 180 14.79 2.41 12.17
CA LEU A 180 13.53 2.83 12.78
C LEU A 180 13.58 2.85 14.32
N THR A 181 14.74 2.53 14.90
CA THR A 181 15.15 2.73 16.30
C THR A 181 16.19 3.83 16.37
#